data_AF-A0A2V5W820-F1
#
_entry.id   AF-A0A2V5W820-F1
#
_cell.length_a   1.000
_cell.length_b   1.000
_cell.length_c   1.000
_cell.angle_alpha   90.00
_cell.angle_beta   90.00
_cell.angle_gamma   90.00
#
_symmetry.space_group_name_H-M   'P 1'
#
loop_
_entity.id
_entity.type
_entity.pdbx_description
1 polymer ?
#
loop_
_entity_poly.entity_id
_entity_poly.type
_entity_poly.pdbx_seq_one_letter_code
_entity_poly.pdbx_strand_id
1 'polypeptide(L)'
;MAGASQAAAAVNLSPAETRRIGNKIWQNECGGTVAGLTSWNAGENFASLGIGHFIWYPKGVRGPFDESFPKFVEFAAGRGTKLAAVAAAK
;
A
#
# COMPACT_ATOMS: atom_id res chain seq x y z
N MET A 1 13.60 23.04 -13.47
CA MET A 1 12.84 23.57 -12.32
C MET A 1 11.59 22.72 -12.14
N ALA A 2 11.58 21.75 -11.23
CA ALA A 2 10.40 21.02 -10.72
C ALA A 2 10.91 20.01 -9.67
N GLY A 3 10.39 19.87 -8.47
CA GLY A 3 9.55 20.70 -7.60
C GLY A 3 9.93 20.31 -6.17
N ALA A 4 9.91 21.25 -5.23
CA ALA A 4 10.29 20.95 -3.85
C ALA A 4 9.38 19.84 -3.27
N SER A 5 9.99 18.77 -2.74
CA SER A 5 9.29 17.78 -1.94
C SER A 5 8.73 18.50 -0.72
N GLN A 6 7.41 18.71 -0.68
CA GLN A 6 6.76 19.25 0.49
C GLN A 6 6.82 18.17 1.57
N ALA A 7 7.61 18.41 2.61
CA ALA A 7 7.60 17.56 3.79
C ALA A 7 6.15 17.48 4.28
N ALA A 8 5.55 16.29 4.17
CA ALA A 8 4.19 16.07 4.65
C ALA A 8 4.16 16.46 6.13
N ALA A 9 3.34 17.46 6.47
CA ALA A 9 3.14 17.86 7.85
C ALA A 9 2.75 16.62 8.66
N ALA A 10 3.41 16.41 9.81
CA ALA A 10 3.09 15.28 10.66
C ALA A 10 1.62 15.37 11.07
N VAL A 11 0.81 14.41 10.62
CA VAL A 11 -0.60 14.34 10.99
C VAL A 11 -0.67 13.80 12.42
N ASN A 12 -0.87 14.70 13.39
CA ASN A 12 -1.08 14.31 14.79
C ASN A 12 -2.54 13.88 14.99
N LEU A 13 -2.77 12.57 15.00
CA LEU A 13 -4.07 11.98 15.27
C LEU A 13 -4.10 11.37 16.66
N SER A 14 -5.18 11.59 17.40
CA SER A 14 -5.45 10.81 18.61
C SER A 14 -5.67 9.34 18.26
N PRO A 15 -5.46 8.41 19.21
CA PRO A 15 -5.74 7.00 18.98
C PRO A 15 -7.19 6.72 18.52
N ALA A 16 -8.15 7.53 18.95
CA ALA A 16 -9.55 7.41 18.55
C ALA A 16 -9.76 7.81 17.09
N GLU A 17 -9.13 8.91 16.65
CA GLU A 17 -9.19 9.37 15.26
C GLU A 17 -8.50 8.36 14.33
N THR A 18 -7.32 7.88 14.70
CA THR A 18 -6.59 6.84 13.95
C THR A 18 -7.45 5.60 13.74
N ARG A 19 -8.11 5.09 14.80
CA ARG A 19 -9.02 3.95 14.68
C ARG A 19 -10.21 4.24 13.77
N ARG A 20 -10.85 5.41 13.93
CA ARG A 20 -12.00 5.81 13.11
C ARG A 20 -11.64 5.90 11.63
N ILE A 21 -10.49 6.50 11.33
CA ILE A 21 -9.99 6.63 9.95
C ILE A 21 -9.63 5.27 9.38
N GLY A 22 -8.89 4.45 10.13
CA GLY A 22 -8.53 3.09 9.71
C GLY A 22 -9.75 2.22 9.40
N ASN A 23 -10.80 2.28 10.23
CA ASN A 23 -12.04 1.54 9.98
C ASN A 23 -12.76 2.02 8.71
N LYS A 24 -12.75 3.32 8.42
CA LYS A 24 -13.33 3.84 7.17
C LYS A 24 -12.55 3.40 5.94
N ILE A 25 -11.22 3.41 6.01
CA ILE A 25 -10.37 2.89 4.93
C ILE A 25 -10.68 1.41 4.71
N TRP A 26 -10.68 0.61 5.78
CA TRP A 26 -11.00 -0.82 5.72
C TRP A 26 -12.38 -1.09 5.10
N GLN A 27 -13.39 -0.30 5.46
CA GLN A 27 -14.72 -0.39 4.89
C GLN A 27 -14.76 -0.06 3.40
N ASN A 28 -14.03 0.97 2.98
CA ASN A 28 -14.05 1.46 1.60
C ASN A 28 -13.20 0.58 0.66
N GLU A 29 -12.06 0.09 1.13
CA GLU A 29 -11.11 -0.68 0.30
C GLU A 29 -11.48 -2.17 0.20
N CYS A 30 -12.03 -2.77 1.25
CA CYS A 30 -12.32 -4.20 1.24
C CYS A 30 -13.61 -4.61 1.98
N GLY A 31 -14.56 -3.67 2.07
CA GLY A 31 -15.91 -3.92 2.59
C GLY A 31 -15.98 -4.19 4.09
N GLY A 32 -14.90 -3.93 4.85
CA GLY A 32 -14.84 -4.22 6.28
C GLY A 32 -14.78 -5.71 6.60
N THR A 33 -14.32 -6.53 5.65
CA THR A 33 -14.21 -7.98 5.83
C THR A 33 -12.78 -8.38 6.21
N VAL A 34 -12.65 -9.40 7.08
CA VAL A 34 -11.34 -9.96 7.42
C VAL A 34 -10.69 -10.60 6.20
N ALA A 35 -11.48 -11.30 5.37
CA ALA A 35 -11.00 -11.89 4.12
C ALA A 35 -10.46 -10.84 3.13
N GLY A 36 -11.01 -9.63 3.15
CA GLY A 36 -10.55 -8.52 2.32
C GLY A 36 -9.27 -7.84 2.80
N LEU A 37 -8.80 -8.12 4.04
CA LEU A 37 -7.54 -7.56 4.52
C LEU A 37 -6.35 -8.03 3.68
N THR A 38 -6.45 -9.24 3.10
CA THR A 38 -5.46 -9.78 2.18
C THR A 38 -6.18 -10.71 1.21
N SER A 39 -6.42 -10.24 0.00
CA SER A 39 -7.07 -11.02 -1.05
C SER A 39 -6.27 -10.99 -2.35
N TRP A 40 -6.43 -12.04 -3.14
CA TRP A 40 -5.95 -12.10 -4.51
C TRP A 40 -7.18 -12.27 -5.39
N ASN A 41 -7.60 -11.20 -6.05
CA ASN A 41 -8.81 -11.24 -6.86
C ASN A 41 -8.55 -11.94 -8.18
N ALA A 42 -9.56 -12.65 -8.69
CA ALA A 42 -9.45 -13.33 -9.97
C ALA A 42 -9.18 -12.32 -11.10
N GLY A 43 -8.16 -12.58 -11.91
CA GLY A 43 -7.76 -11.70 -13.01
C GLY A 43 -6.77 -10.59 -12.64
N GLU A 44 -6.39 -10.47 -11.37
CA GLU A 44 -5.35 -9.53 -10.93
C GLU A 44 -3.98 -10.20 -10.80
N ASN A 45 -2.93 -9.47 -11.16
CA ASN A 45 -1.53 -9.90 -11.00
C ASN A 45 -0.89 -9.40 -9.71
N PHE A 46 -1.69 -8.82 -8.81
CA PHE A 46 -1.24 -8.19 -7.58
C PHE A 46 -2.21 -8.52 -6.44
N ALA A 47 -1.71 -8.41 -5.20
CA ALA A 47 -2.52 -8.59 -4.01
C ALA A 47 -3.27 -7.30 -3.66
N SER A 48 -4.52 -7.45 -3.24
CA SER A 48 -5.28 -6.40 -2.56
C SER A 48 -5.06 -6.52 -1.06
N LEU A 49 -4.60 -5.44 -0.43
CA LEU A 49 -4.45 -5.37 1.02
C LEU A 49 -5.52 -4.41 1.54
N GLY A 50 -6.18 -4.68 2.66
CA GLY A 50 -7.34 -3.91 3.15
C GLY A 50 -7.06 -2.45 3.56
N ILE A 51 -5.90 -1.92 3.19
CA ILE A 51 -5.46 -0.53 3.37
C ILE A 51 -5.16 0.17 2.03
N GLY A 52 -5.30 -0.54 0.90
CA GLY A 52 -5.10 -0.02 -0.46
C GLY A 52 -4.55 -1.06 -1.44
N HIS A 53 -4.49 -0.68 -2.72
CA HIS A 53 -3.96 -1.53 -3.79
C HIS A 53 -2.43 -1.47 -3.88
N PHE A 54 -1.79 -2.63 -3.82
CA PHE A 54 -0.33 -2.78 -3.96
C PHE A 54 -0.01 -3.38 -5.33
N ILE A 55 -0.22 -2.57 -6.36
CA ILE A 55 -0.06 -2.96 -7.76
C ILE A 55 1.41 -3.28 -8.04
N TRP A 56 1.60 -4.45 -8.64
CA TRP A 56 2.90 -4.99 -9.03
C TRP A 56 2.73 -5.81 -10.29
N TYR A 57 3.65 -5.66 -11.25
CA TYR A 57 3.70 -6.49 -12.44
C TYR A 57 4.98 -7.34 -12.46
N PRO A 58 4.93 -8.54 -13.08
CA PRO A 58 6.14 -9.31 -13.33
C PRO A 58 7.18 -8.49 -14.10
N LYS A 59 8.47 -8.82 -13.91
CA LYS A 59 9.57 -8.14 -14.60
C LYS A 59 9.37 -8.17 -16.12
N GLY A 60 9.46 -7.00 -16.75
CA GLY A 60 9.28 -6.84 -18.20
C GLY A 60 7.82 -6.73 -18.65
N VAL A 61 6.85 -6.89 -17.75
CA VAL A 61 5.43 -6.69 -18.04
C VAL A 61 5.03 -5.27 -17.69
N ARG A 62 4.39 -4.56 -18.62
CA ARG A 62 3.74 -3.28 -18.38
C ARG A 62 2.24 -3.50 -18.30
N GLY A 63 1.63 -3.09 -17.20
CA GLY A 63 0.17 -3.06 -17.10
C GLY A 63 -0.40 -1.65 -17.23
N PRO A 64 -1.73 -1.53 -17.14
CA PRO A 64 -2.44 -0.26 -17.35
C PRO A 64 -2.33 0.73 -16.17
N PHE A 65 -1.81 0.30 -15.02
CA PHE A 65 -1.73 1.10 -13.80
C PHE A 65 -0.28 1.34 -13.35
N ASP A 66 -0.08 2.35 -12.51
CA ASP A 66 1.21 2.59 -11.87
C ASP A 66 1.51 1.52 -10.81
N GLU A 67 2.75 1.06 -10.76
CA GLU A 67 3.19 0.13 -9.70
C GLU A 67 3.34 0.88 -8.37
N SER A 68 2.48 0.55 -7.41
CA SER A 68 2.48 1.13 -6.06
C SER A 68 3.25 0.27 -5.05
N PHE A 69 3.31 -1.05 -5.25
CA PHE A 69 4.02 -1.95 -4.32
C PHE A 69 5.52 -1.65 -4.22
N PRO A 70 6.28 -1.45 -5.32
CA PRO A 70 7.71 -1.13 -5.22
C PRO A 70 7.97 0.16 -4.45
N LYS A 71 7.14 1.20 -4.67
CA LYS A 71 7.21 2.47 -3.94
C LYS A 71 6.98 2.27 -2.43
N PHE A 72 6.06 1.39 -2.07
CA PHE A 72 5.84 1.02 -0.67
C PHE A 72 7.03 0.27 -0.06
N VAL A 73 7.63 -0.66 -0.79
CA VAL A 73 8.82 -1.40 -0.35
C VAL A 73 9.97 -0.45 -0.07
N GLU A 74 10.25 0.50 -0.97
CA GLU A 74 11.25 1.54 -0.79
C GLU A 74 10.98 2.40 0.46
N PHE A 75 9.73 2.84 0.64
CA PHE A 75 9.31 3.58 1.83
C PHE A 75 9.51 2.79 3.12
N ALA A 76 9.12 1.51 3.15
CA ALA A 76 9.22 0.65 4.32
C ALA A 76 10.69 0.36 4.68
N ALA A 77 11.54 0.11 3.67
CA ALA A 77 12.98 -0.03 3.85
C ALA A 77 13.61 1.24 4.45
N GLY A 78 13.23 2.42 3.95
CA GLY A 78 13.70 3.70 4.47
C GLY A 78 13.32 3.98 5.93
N ARG A 79 12.31 3.27 6.46
CA ARG A 79 11.90 3.34 7.88
C ARG A 79 12.53 2.25 8.76
N GLY A 80 13.44 1.45 8.23
CA GLY A 80 14.13 0.40 8.99
C GLY A 80 13.31 -0.87 9.20
N THR A 81 12.20 -1.04 8.47
CA THR A 81 11.42 -2.28 8.52
C THR A 81 12.19 -3.42 7.84
N LYS A 82 12.30 -4.57 8.51
CA LYS A 82 12.87 -5.77 7.88
C LYS A 82 11.89 -6.31 6.83
N LEU A 83 12.24 -6.14 5.57
CA LEU A 83 11.45 -6.65 4.45
C LEU A 83 11.54 -8.18 4.35
N ALA A 84 10.42 -8.81 3.99
CA ALA A 84 10.42 -10.21 3.61
C ALA A 84 11.17 -10.40 2.28
N ALA A 85 11.79 -11.56 2.08
CA ALA A 85 12.57 -11.85 0.86
C ALA A 85 11.75 -11.66 -0.43
N VAL A 86 10.46 -11.98 -0.40
CA VAL A 86 9.53 -11.78 -1.52
C VAL A 86 9.37 -10.30 -1.92
N ALA A 87 9.50 -9.37 -0.97
CA ALA A 87 9.41 -7.93 -1.23
C ALA A 87 10.73 -7.35 -1.77
N ALA A 88 11.87 -8.00 -1.49
CA ALA A 88 13.20 -7.55 -1.90
C ALA A 88 13.61 -8.00 -3.32
N ALA A 89 12.83 -8.89 -3.95
CA ALA A 89 13.20 -9.58 -5.18
C ALA A 89 12.83 -8.86 -6.49
N LYS A 90 12.61 -7.54 -6.48
CA LYS A 90 12.33 -6.75 -7.69
C LYS A 90 13.57 -6.01 -8.20
#